data_AF-A0ABD7P0W7-F1
#
_entry.id   AF-A0ABD7P0W7-F1
#
_cell.length_a   1.000
_cell.length_b   1.000
_cell.length_c   1.000
_cell.angle_alpha   90.00
_cell.angle_beta   90.00
_cell.angle_gamma   90.00
#
_symmetry.space_group_name_H-M   'P 1'
#
loop_
_entity.id
_entity.type
_entity.pdbx_description
1 polymer ?
#
loop_
_entity_poly.entity_id
_entity_poly.type
_entity_poly.pdbx_seq_one_letter_code
_entity_poly.pdbx_strand_id
1 'polypeptide(L)' 'MPTFHEQRSLSERLYEAQGINTQQLLGHSSEKMTAQYHNDRGLDWVKVKV' A
#
# COMPACT_ATOMS: atom_id res chain seq x y z
N MET A 1 -2.48 -12.47 -11.89
CA MET A 1 -3.83 -11.90 -12.17
C MET A 1 -3.98 -10.70 -11.25
N PRO A 2 -4.25 -9.47 -11.72
CA PRO A 2 -4.51 -8.37 -10.80
C PRO A 2 -5.90 -8.62 -10.20
N THR A 3 -5.94 -9.33 -9.07
CA THR A 3 -7.16 -9.85 -8.47
C THR A 3 -7.81 -8.79 -7.56
N PHE A 4 -9.02 -9.07 -7.06
CA PHE A 4 -9.70 -8.31 -5.99
C PHE A 4 -8.77 -7.94 -4.82
N HIS A 5 -7.69 -8.71 -4.60
CA HIS A 5 -6.66 -8.46 -3.60
C HIS A 5 -5.91 -7.14 -3.78
N GLU A 6 -5.77 -6.61 -4.99
CA GLU A 6 -5.09 -5.32 -5.24
C GLU A 6 -5.86 -4.12 -4.64
N GLN A 7 -7.16 -4.25 -4.35
CA GLN A 7 -7.90 -3.23 -3.58
C GLN A 7 -7.32 -3.04 -2.18
N ARG A 8 -6.86 -4.14 -1.56
CA ARG A 8 -6.21 -4.11 -0.25
C ARG A 8 -4.87 -3.37 -0.32
N SER A 9 -4.10 -3.61 -1.38
CA SER A 9 -2.83 -2.92 -1.67
C SER A 9 -3.02 -1.42 -1.91
N LEU A 10 -4.08 -1.04 -2.62
CA LEU A 10 -4.42 0.36 -2.82
C LEU A 10 -4.86 1.05 -1.51
N SER A 11 -5.74 0.38 -0.74
CA SER A 11 -6.22 0.88 0.55
C SER A 11 -5.07 1.14 1.52
N GLU A 12 -4.11 0.20 1.60
CA GLU A 12 -2.90 0.32 2.40
C GLU A 12 -2.15 1.63 2.11
N ARG A 13 -1.71 1.84 0.88
CA ARG A 13 -0.95 3.04 0.48
C ARG A 13 -1.68 4.35 0.73
N LEU A 14 -3.00 4.38 0.50
CA LEU A 14 -3.82 5.57 0.73
C LEU A 14 -3.94 5.93 2.21
N TYR A 15 -4.11 4.94 3.08
CA TYR A 15 -4.23 5.17 4.52
C TYR A 15 -2.87 5.42 5.19
N GLU A 16 -1.81 4.79 4.71
CA GLU A 16 -0.43 5.11 5.10
C GLU A 16 -0.11 6.59 4.81
N ALA A 17 -0.45 7.08 3.60
CA ALA A 17 -0.26 8.48 3.23
C ALA A 17 -1.05 9.48 4.11
N GLN A 18 -2.09 9.00 4.81
CA GLN A 18 -2.86 9.77 5.79
C GLN A 18 -2.31 9.65 7.23
N GLY A 19 -1.24 8.87 7.44
CA GLY A 19 -0.63 8.64 8.75
C GLY A 19 -1.32 7.57 9.60
N ILE A 20 -2.21 6.74 9.01
CA ILE A 20 -2.87 5.66 9.73
C ILE A 20 -1.93 4.45 9.83
N ASN A 21 -1.93 3.77 10.98
CA ASN A 21 -1.22 2.51 11.15
C ASN A 21 -1.86 1.39 10.31
N THR A 22 -1.33 1.15 9.12
CA THR A 22 -1.89 0.20 8.17
C THR A 22 -1.69 -1.25 8.58
N GLN A 23 -0.67 -1.57 9.37
CA GLN A 23 -0.47 -2.93 9.90
C GLN A 23 -1.64 -3.34 10.80
N GLN A 24 -2.10 -2.44 11.68
CA GLN A 24 -3.29 -2.68 12.52
C GLN A 24 -4.56 -2.72 11.66
N LEU A 25 -4.72 -1.77 10.74
CA LEU A 25 -5.89 -1.70 9.84
C LEU A 25 -6.06 -2.98 8.99
N LEU A 26 -4.95 -3.56 8.55
CA LEU A 26 -4.93 -4.79 7.75
C LEU A 26 -4.81 -6.06 8.61
N GLY A 27 -4.70 -5.95 9.93
CA GLY A 27 -4.59 -7.11 10.82
C GLY A 27 -3.38 -8.01 10.51
N HIS A 28 -2.25 -7.44 10.07
CA HIS A 28 -1.05 -8.21 9.79
C HIS A 28 -0.21 -8.40 11.06
N SER A 29 0.10 -9.65 11.39
CA SER A 29 0.93 -9.98 12.56
C SER A 29 2.41 -9.60 12.38
N SER A 30 2.88 -9.41 11.15
CA SER A 30 4.26 -9.06 10.83
C SER A 30 4.33 -7.88 9.87
N GLU A 31 5.24 -6.96 10.16
CA GLU A 31 5.58 -5.82 9.30
C GLU A 31 6.02 -6.25 7.90
N LYS A 32 6.67 -7.41 7.77
CA LYS A 32 7.12 -7.94 6.47
C LYS A 32 5.95 -8.22 5.51
N MET A 33 4.76 -8.54 6.02
CA MET A 33 3.55 -8.69 5.20
C MET A 33 3.04 -7.33 4.74
N THR A 34 2.93 -6.34 5.64
CA THR A 34 2.51 -4.98 5.28
C THR A 34 3.45 -4.36 4.26
N ALA A 35 4.77 -4.61 4.39
CA ALA A 35 5.78 -4.11 3.48
C ALA A 35 5.58 -4.50 2.01
N GLN A 36 4.90 -5.63 1.73
CA GLN A 36 4.62 -6.06 0.37
C GLN A 36 3.55 -5.21 -0.33
N TYR A 37 2.71 -4.50 0.43
CA TYR A 37 1.61 -3.68 -0.09
C TYR A 37 2.04 -2.23 -0.38
N HIS A 38 3.14 -1.75 0.22
CA HIS A 38 3.71 -0.43 -0.09
C HIS A 38 4.22 -0.32 -1.54
N ASN A 39 4.53 -1.45 -2.19
CA ASN A 39 5.10 -1.45 -3.53
C ASN A 39 4.01 -1.33 -4.60
N ASP A 40 3.97 -0.18 -5.28
CA ASP A 40 3.10 0.08 -6.43
C ASP A 40 3.49 -0.69 -7.70
N ARG A 41 4.59 -1.43 -7.66
CA ARG A 41 5.16 -2.26 -8.72
C ARG A 41 5.53 -1.46 -9.98
N GLY A 42 5.96 -0.21 -9.80
CA GLY A 42 6.37 0.68 -10.89
C GLY A 42 5.20 1.22 -11.71
N LEU A 43 3.99 1.20 -11.14
CA LEU A 43 2.78 1.73 -11.79
C LEU A 43 2.55 3.23 -11.53
N ASP A 44 3.28 3.86 -10.61
CA ASP A 44 3.10 5.27 -10.32
C ASP A 44 3.86 6.18 -11.31
N TRP A 45 3.32 7.39 -11.48
CA TRP A 45 3.86 8.37 -12.42
C TRP A 45 5.07 9.08 -11.84
N VAL A 46 6.04 9.40 -12.69
CA VAL A 46 7.16 10.27 -12.31
C VAL A 46 6.62 11.70 -12.13
N LYS A 47 6.57 12.16 -10.87
CA LYS A 47 6.15 13.53 -10.54
C LYS A 47 7.31 14.49 -10.81
N VAL A 48 7.16 15.36 -11.80
CA VAL A 48 8.10 16.46 -12.07
C VAL A 48 7.65 17.67 -11.25
N LYS A 49 8.49 18.13 -10.33
CA LYS A 49 8.27 19.40 -9.63
C LYS A 49 8.62 20.56 -10.57
N VAL A 50 7.74 21.54 -10.64
CA VAL A 50 7.98 22.84 -11.29
C VAL A 50 8.79 23.73 -10.34
#